data_AF-A0A7W9G5T3-F1
#
_entry.id   AF-A0A7W9G5T3-F1
#
_cell.length_a   1.000
_cell.length_b   1.000
_cell.length_c   1.000
_cell.angle_alpha   90.00
_cell.angle_beta   90.00
_cell.angle_gamma   90.00
#
_symmetry.space_group_name_H-M   'P 1'
#
loop_
_entity.id
_entity.type
_entity.pdbx_description
1 polymer ?
#
loop_
_entity_poly.entity_id
_entity_poly.type
_entity_poly.pdbx_seq_one_letter_code
_entity_poly.pdbx_strand_id
1 'polypeptide(L)'
;MQSPTYLHDLLVSTIFTEGLDGDMSLWALGFSAMWIKGADLDSLARTFHLDLATRTPCHLSEILDHAIDDQSRWVAEVNGWIGIVPAHCPGEFPRSVSEGGRQALGLSMDINYNAYFDYARDGRTVVSFDPLSPEN
;
A
#
# COMPACT_ATOMS: atom_id res chain seq x y z
N MET A 1 22.88 -0.04 -9.05
CA MET A 1 22.30 1.13 -8.35
C MET A 1 20.83 1.16 -8.69
N GLN A 2 19.94 0.88 -7.72
CA GLN A 2 18.48 1.00 -7.94
C GLN A 2 18.14 2.49 -8.08
N SER A 3 17.33 2.82 -9.09
CA SER A 3 16.93 4.19 -9.46
C SER A 3 16.29 4.93 -8.27
N PRO A 4 16.45 6.26 -8.12
CA PRO A 4 15.68 7.10 -7.19
C PRO A 4 14.16 6.95 -7.33
N THR A 5 13.69 6.40 -8.44
CA THR A 5 12.28 6.14 -8.75
C THR A 5 11.83 4.71 -8.44
N TYR A 6 12.67 3.82 -7.91
CA TYR A 6 12.32 2.39 -7.81
C TYR A 6 11.01 2.11 -7.05
N LEU A 7 10.69 2.91 -6.03
CA LEU A 7 9.46 2.76 -5.26
C LEU A 7 8.24 3.28 -6.03
N HIS A 8 8.42 4.32 -6.84
CA HIS A 8 7.46 4.77 -7.85
C HIS A 8 7.31 3.72 -8.96
N ASP A 9 8.39 3.08 -9.41
CA ASP A 9 8.37 2.05 -10.44
C ASP A 9 7.74 0.76 -9.92
N LEU A 10 7.83 0.48 -8.61
CA LEU A 10 7.11 -0.61 -7.95
C LEU A 10 5.61 -0.27 -7.81
N LEU A 11 5.28 0.95 -7.39
CA LEU A 11 3.90 1.46 -7.39
C LEU A 11 3.29 1.39 -8.79
N VAL A 12 4.03 1.83 -9.81
CA VAL A 12 3.65 1.77 -11.21
C VAL A 12 3.60 0.36 -11.74
N SER A 13 4.50 -0.51 -11.31
CA SER A 13 4.47 -1.91 -11.72
C SER A 13 3.28 -2.67 -11.12
N THR A 14 2.91 -2.36 -9.87
CA THR A 14 1.82 -3.03 -9.16
C THR A 14 0.45 -2.42 -9.46
N ILE A 15 0.38 -1.12 -9.76
CA ILE A 15 -0.88 -0.39 -10.00
C ILE A 15 -1.14 -0.14 -11.50
N PHE A 16 -0.11 0.04 -12.32
CA PHE A 16 -0.24 0.65 -13.65
C PHE A 16 0.28 -0.18 -14.85
N THR A 17 1.05 -1.27 -14.68
CA THR A 17 1.50 -2.10 -15.84
C THR A 17 0.62 -3.27 -16.21
N GLU A 18 -0.27 -3.72 -15.34
CA GLU A 18 -1.25 -4.75 -15.66
C GLU A 18 -2.62 -4.11 -15.49
N GLY A 19 -3.29 -3.87 -16.62
CA GLY A 19 -4.50 -3.07 -16.67
C GLY A 19 -5.50 -3.52 -15.63
N LEU A 20 -5.96 -2.58 -14.80
CA LEU A 20 -7.30 -2.68 -14.23
C LEU A 20 -8.24 -2.98 -15.40
N ASP A 21 -9.13 -3.95 -15.24
CA ASP A 21 -10.23 -4.09 -16.20
C ASP A 21 -10.87 -2.71 -16.36
N GLY A 22 -11.25 -2.32 -17.59
CA GLY A 22 -11.70 -0.95 -17.88
C GLY A 22 -12.86 -0.46 -17.01
N ASP A 23 -13.53 -1.38 -16.31
CA ASP A 23 -14.65 -1.15 -15.40
C ASP A 23 -14.23 -1.03 -13.91
N MET A 24 -12.99 -1.37 -13.54
CA MET A 24 -12.53 -1.41 -12.15
C MET A 24 -11.92 -0.07 -11.71
N SER A 25 -12.75 0.79 -11.11
CA SER A 25 -12.31 2.07 -10.55
C SER A 25 -11.78 1.91 -9.12
N LEU A 26 -10.47 2.10 -8.91
CA LEU A 26 -9.85 2.09 -7.58
C LEU A 26 -10.44 3.13 -6.61
N TRP A 27 -10.92 4.26 -7.13
CA TRP A 27 -11.66 5.26 -6.35
C TRP A 27 -12.99 4.71 -5.86
N ALA A 28 -13.77 4.06 -6.75
CA ALA A 28 -15.03 3.43 -6.36
C ALA A 28 -14.84 2.32 -5.31
N LEU A 29 -13.66 1.69 -5.28
CA LEU A 29 -13.28 0.67 -4.30
C LEU A 29 -12.72 1.23 -2.99
N GLY A 30 -12.46 2.54 -2.88
CA GLY A 30 -11.78 3.10 -1.71
C GLY A 30 -10.40 2.47 -1.48
N PHE A 31 -9.64 2.30 -2.57
CA PHE A 31 -8.38 1.56 -2.57
C PHE A 31 -7.33 2.15 -1.64
N SER A 32 -6.55 1.28 -0.98
CA SER A 32 -5.35 1.70 -0.26
C SER A 32 -4.27 0.62 -0.30
N ALA A 33 -3.03 1.05 -0.29
CA ALA A 33 -1.84 0.20 -0.26
C ALA A 33 -0.80 0.79 0.70
N MET A 34 0.02 -0.07 1.29
CA MET A 34 1.00 0.35 2.28
C MET A 34 2.29 -0.43 2.18
N TRP A 35 3.42 0.24 2.39
CA TRP A 35 4.75 -0.36 2.48
C TRP A 35 5.40 -0.02 3.80
N ILE A 36 5.94 -1.03 4.48
CA ILE A 36 6.57 -0.88 5.79
C ILE A 36 8.00 -1.40 5.73
N LYS A 37 8.95 -0.64 6.28
CA LYS A 37 10.37 -1.04 6.38
C LYS A 37 10.82 -1.09 7.83
N GLY A 38 11.69 -2.07 8.12
CA GLY A 38 12.24 -2.29 9.46
C GLY A 38 11.28 -3.02 10.41
N ALA A 39 10.25 -3.66 9.86
CA ALA A 39 9.35 -4.54 10.59
C ALA A 39 9.60 -5.99 10.19
N ASP A 40 9.37 -6.90 11.14
CA ASP A 40 9.37 -8.33 10.90
C ASP A 40 8.03 -8.76 10.27
N LEU A 41 8.10 -9.61 9.24
CA LEU A 41 6.93 -10.01 8.47
C LEU A 41 5.95 -10.86 9.30
N ASP A 42 6.42 -11.68 10.23
CA ASP A 42 5.54 -12.45 11.12
C ASP A 42 4.82 -11.53 12.12
N SER A 43 5.50 -10.49 12.62
CA SER A 43 4.88 -9.45 13.44
C SER A 43 3.82 -8.67 12.67
N LEU A 44 4.09 -8.32 11.42
CA LEU A 44 3.10 -7.64 10.56
C LEU A 44 1.94 -8.59 10.24
N ALA A 45 2.21 -9.85 9.91
CA ALA A 45 1.16 -10.82 9.58
C ALA A 45 0.11 -10.92 10.69
N ARG A 46 0.52 -10.94 11.96
CA ARG A 46 -0.41 -10.93 13.09
C ARG A 46 -1.16 -9.60 13.22
N THR A 47 -0.45 -8.49 13.05
CA THR A 47 -1.05 -7.14 13.19
C THR A 47 -2.11 -6.88 12.12
N PHE A 48 -1.86 -7.36 10.90
CA PHE A 48 -2.70 -7.12 9.73
C PHE A 48 -3.56 -8.31 9.34
N HIS A 49 -3.57 -9.39 10.12
CA HIS A 49 -4.26 -10.64 9.81
C HIS A 49 -3.94 -11.14 8.39
N LEU A 50 -2.67 -11.06 8.00
CA LEU A 50 -2.23 -11.42 6.66
C LEU A 50 -2.19 -12.93 6.54
N ASP A 51 -2.76 -13.44 5.44
CA ASP A 51 -2.37 -14.75 4.95
C ASP A 51 -0.97 -14.62 4.33
N LEU A 52 -0.06 -15.50 4.74
CA LEU A 52 1.30 -15.52 4.19
C LEU A 52 1.42 -16.47 2.99
N ALA A 53 0.36 -17.23 2.68
CA ALA A 53 0.27 -18.04 1.47
C ALA A 53 0.01 -17.16 0.22
N THR A 54 -0.57 -15.97 0.39
CA THR A 54 -0.86 -14.98 -0.66
C THR A 54 0.38 -14.13 -1.02
N ARG A 55 1.54 -14.77 -1.16
CA ARG A 55 2.82 -14.13 -1.55
C ARG A 55 3.20 -14.34 -3.01
N THR A 56 2.53 -15.24 -3.71
CA THR A 56 2.83 -15.63 -5.10
C THR A 56 2.23 -14.65 -6.11
N PRO A 57 3.02 -13.78 -6.78
CA PRO A 57 2.50 -12.64 -7.53
C PRO A 57 1.31 -12.97 -8.42
N CYS A 58 0.21 -12.22 -8.25
CA CYS A 58 -0.99 -12.26 -9.07
C CYS A 58 -1.36 -10.85 -9.52
N HIS A 59 -2.28 -10.74 -10.48
CA HIS A 59 -2.70 -9.46 -11.04
C HIS A 59 -3.45 -8.60 -10.00
N LEU A 60 -3.34 -7.27 -10.06
CA LEU A 60 -4.03 -6.38 -9.09
C LEU A 60 -5.55 -6.60 -9.10
N SER A 61 -6.15 -6.81 -10.28
CA SER A 61 -7.57 -7.15 -10.39
C SER A 61 -7.93 -8.41 -9.60
N GLU A 62 -7.13 -9.48 -9.73
CA GLU A 62 -7.32 -10.72 -8.98
C GLU A 62 -7.17 -10.49 -7.46
N ILE A 63 -6.20 -9.69 -7.04
CA ILE A 63 -6.04 -9.30 -5.62
C ILE A 63 -7.30 -8.60 -5.10
N LEU A 64 -7.87 -7.69 -5.90
CA LEU A 64 -9.04 -6.93 -5.52
C LEU A 64 -10.32 -7.79 -5.53
N ASP A 65 -10.47 -8.68 -6.51
CA ASP A 65 -11.57 -9.64 -6.57
C ASP A 65 -11.55 -10.56 -5.35
N HIS A 66 -10.39 -11.13 -5.02
CA HIS A 66 -10.22 -11.91 -3.79
C HIS A 66 -10.53 -11.07 -2.54
N ALA A 67 -10.03 -9.84 -2.45
CA ALA A 67 -10.33 -8.96 -1.32
C ALA A 67 -11.84 -8.65 -1.20
N ILE A 68 -12.58 -8.55 -2.30
CA ILE A 68 -14.04 -8.36 -2.29
C ILE A 68 -14.74 -9.65 -1.83
N ASP A 69 -14.30 -10.81 -2.32
CA ASP A 69 -14.96 -12.09 -2.10
C ASP A 69 -14.67 -12.68 -0.71
N ASP A 70 -13.42 -12.59 -0.23
CA ASP A 70 -12.95 -13.27 0.97
C ASP A 70 -12.15 -12.38 1.95
N GLN A 71 -12.04 -11.08 1.67
CA GLN A 71 -11.27 -10.10 2.47
C GLN A 71 -9.77 -10.38 2.54
N SER A 72 -9.23 -11.19 1.62
CA SER A 72 -7.80 -11.46 1.53
C SER A 72 -6.98 -10.20 1.40
N ARG A 73 -5.78 -10.29 1.97
CA ARG A 73 -4.74 -9.29 1.83
C ARG A 73 -3.54 -9.93 1.19
N TRP A 74 -2.98 -9.22 0.24
CA TRP A 74 -1.80 -9.60 -0.47
C TRP A 74 -0.55 -9.01 0.18
N VAL A 75 0.53 -9.79 0.26
CA VAL A 75 1.78 -9.35 0.87
C VAL A 75 2.96 -9.66 -0.03
N ALA A 76 3.82 -8.67 -0.26
CA ALA A 76 5.06 -8.82 -1.02
C ALA A 76 6.23 -8.16 -0.30
N GLU A 77 7.41 -8.78 -0.35
CA GLU A 77 8.64 -8.19 0.19
C GLU A 77 9.62 -7.83 -0.92
N VAL A 78 10.08 -6.57 -0.93
CA VAL A 78 11.03 -6.06 -1.93
C VAL A 78 12.02 -5.09 -1.27
N ASN A 79 13.32 -5.38 -1.35
CA ASN A 79 14.40 -4.55 -0.76
C ASN A 79 14.19 -4.19 0.73
N GLY A 80 13.64 -5.13 1.51
CA GLY A 80 13.32 -4.95 2.93
C GLY A 80 12.09 -4.08 3.21
N TRP A 81 11.32 -3.74 2.18
CA TRP A 81 9.96 -3.20 2.33
C TRP A 81 8.95 -4.33 2.21
N ILE A 82 7.97 -4.34 3.10
CA ILE A 82 6.83 -5.25 3.07
C ILE A 82 5.62 -4.44 2.59
N GLY A 83 5.14 -4.74 1.39
CA GLY A 83 3.94 -4.18 0.79
C GLY A 83 2.69 -4.98 1.18
N ILE A 84 1.60 -4.29 1.46
CA ILE A 84 0.28 -4.86 1.81
C ILE A 84 -0.78 -4.23 0.90
N VAL A 85 -1.56 -5.06 0.21
CA VAL A 85 -2.60 -4.63 -0.74
C VAL A 85 -3.83 -5.56 -0.66
N PRO A 86 -5.07 -5.03 -0.51
CA PRO A 86 -5.37 -3.69 -0.01
C PRO A 86 -5.03 -3.56 1.49
N ALA A 87 -4.64 -2.36 1.92
CA ALA A 87 -4.26 -2.09 3.31
C ALA A 87 -5.44 -1.70 4.21
N HIS A 88 -6.55 -1.21 3.62
CA HIS A 88 -7.79 -0.75 4.28
C HIS A 88 -7.61 0.12 5.54
N CYS A 89 -6.56 0.95 5.60
CA CYS A 89 -6.31 1.82 6.75
C CYS A 89 -5.89 3.22 6.30
N PRO A 90 -6.84 4.14 6.04
CA PRO A 90 -6.51 5.53 5.72
C PRO A 90 -6.02 6.31 6.97
N GLY A 91 -5.12 7.28 6.77
CA GLY A 91 -4.85 8.36 7.75
C GLY A 91 -3.77 8.09 8.80
N GLU A 92 -4.13 8.01 10.09
CA GLU A 92 -3.20 7.93 11.24
C GLU A 92 -2.32 6.66 11.27
N PHE A 93 -2.58 5.75 10.36
CA PHE A 93 -2.09 4.39 10.38
C PHE A 93 -0.60 4.26 9.96
N PRO A 94 -0.14 4.86 8.85
CA PRO A 94 1.29 5.03 8.56
C PRO A 94 2.09 5.56 9.75
N ARG A 95 1.53 6.53 10.49
CA ARG A 95 2.18 7.08 11.68
C ARG A 95 2.37 6.03 12.75
N SER A 96 1.30 5.36 13.20
CA SER A 96 1.38 4.33 14.25
C SER A 96 2.27 3.15 13.84
N VAL A 97 2.16 2.65 12.61
CA VAL A 97 2.95 1.49 12.17
C VAL A 97 4.44 1.81 12.03
N SER A 98 4.79 3.09 11.86
CA SER A 98 6.18 3.56 11.79
C SER A 98 6.87 3.71 13.16
N GLU A 99 6.16 3.56 14.28
CA GLU A 99 6.76 3.66 15.61
C GLU A 99 7.86 2.62 15.85
N GLY A 100 8.86 2.97 16.67
CA GLY A 100 9.98 2.09 17.00
C GLY A 100 11.06 2.05 15.91
N GLY A 101 11.33 3.19 15.27
CA GLY A 101 12.37 3.33 14.25
C GLY A 101 12.01 2.84 12.85
N ARG A 102 10.75 2.47 12.62
CA ARG A 102 10.26 1.96 11.33
C ARG A 102 9.94 3.09 10.35
N GLN A 103 9.71 2.71 9.10
CA GLN A 103 9.23 3.61 8.05
C GLN A 103 7.97 3.04 7.43
N ALA A 104 7.02 3.91 7.10
CA ALA A 104 5.76 3.53 6.49
C ALA A 104 5.42 4.49 5.35
N LEU A 105 4.97 3.92 4.24
CA LEU A 105 4.45 4.63 3.08
C LEU A 105 3.02 4.18 2.86
N GLY A 106 2.09 5.12 2.72
CA GLY A 106 0.69 4.86 2.43
C GLY A 106 0.28 5.55 1.14
N LEU A 107 -0.50 4.84 0.32
CA LEU A 107 -1.26 5.41 -0.78
C LEU A 107 -2.73 5.07 -0.55
N SER A 108 -3.62 6.04 -0.64
CA SER A 108 -5.06 5.83 -0.52
C SER A 108 -5.82 6.65 -1.56
N MET A 109 -6.91 6.09 -2.05
CA MET A 109 -7.88 6.73 -2.94
C MET A 109 -9.26 6.50 -2.32
N ASP A 110 -10.06 7.55 -2.17
CA ASP A 110 -11.40 7.44 -1.60
C ASP A 110 -12.50 7.56 -2.67
N ILE A 111 -13.72 7.20 -2.28
CA ILE A 111 -14.92 7.25 -3.11
C ILE A 111 -15.33 8.68 -3.50
N ASN A 112 -14.75 9.69 -2.85
CA ASN A 112 -14.96 11.11 -3.16
C ASN A 112 -13.92 11.64 -4.14
N TYR A 113 -13.13 10.77 -4.76
CA TYR A 113 -12.05 11.09 -5.70
C TYR A 113 -10.86 11.84 -5.09
N ASN A 114 -10.68 11.77 -3.77
CA ASN A 114 -9.45 12.27 -3.16
C ASN A 114 -8.38 11.18 -3.21
N ALA A 115 -7.13 11.61 -3.34
CA ALA A 115 -5.98 10.75 -3.18
C ALA A 115 -5.09 11.27 -2.06
N TYR A 116 -4.42 10.34 -1.37
CA TYR A 116 -3.54 10.67 -0.26
C TYR A 116 -2.26 9.85 -0.38
N PHE A 117 -1.13 10.54 -0.28
CA PHE A 117 0.17 9.93 -0.09
C PHE A 117 0.70 10.33 1.28
N ASP A 118 1.11 9.35 2.08
CA ASP A 118 1.70 9.57 3.40
C ASP A 118 3.04 8.87 3.50
N TYR A 119 4.05 9.58 4.00
CA TYR A 119 5.30 9.00 4.46
C TYR A 119 5.50 9.32 5.93
N ALA A 120 5.62 8.28 6.75
CA ALA A 120 5.89 8.39 8.17
C ALA A 120 7.15 7.62 8.56
N ARG A 121 7.85 8.13 9.56
CA ARG A 121 9.05 7.54 10.13
C ARG A 121 9.07 7.78 11.63
N ASP A 122 9.28 6.70 12.38
CA ASP A 122 9.41 6.74 13.84
C ASP A 122 8.26 7.48 14.55
N GLY A 123 7.02 7.13 14.19
CA GLY A 123 5.81 7.71 14.80
C GLY A 123 5.51 9.14 14.36
N ARG A 124 6.20 9.66 13.33
CA ARG A 124 6.04 11.03 12.83
C ARG A 124 5.77 11.03 11.34
N THR A 125 4.73 11.73 10.92
CA THR A 125 4.50 12.03 9.51
C THR A 125 5.60 12.98 9.05
N VAL A 126 6.34 12.56 8.03
CA VAL A 126 7.42 13.35 7.41
C VAL A 126 6.88 14.12 6.22
N VAL A 127 6.03 13.48 5.41
CA VAL A 127 5.38 14.05 4.23
C VAL A 127 3.96 13.52 4.14
N SER A 128 3.00 14.39 3.79
CA SER A 128 1.62 14.04 3.46
C SER A 128 1.12 15.02 2.42
N PHE A 129 0.56 14.54 1.30
CA PHE A 129 0.01 15.39 0.24
C PHE A 129 -1.02 14.64 -0.62
N ASP A 130 -1.83 15.40 -1.35
CA ASP A 130 -2.66 14.87 -2.43
C ASP A 130 -1.80 14.70 -3.70
N PRO A 131 -1.55 13.46 -4.17
CA PRO A 131 -0.74 13.24 -5.36
C PRO A 131 -1.36 13.80 -6.65
N LEU A 132 -2.66 14.10 -6.66
CA LEU A 132 -3.33 14.77 -7.78
C LEU A 132 -3.23 16.30 -7.69
N SER A 133 -2.78 16.85 -6.56
CA SER A 133 -2.58 18.28 -6.33
C SER A 133 -1.39 18.54 -5.38
N PRO A 134 -0.15 18.24 -5.81
CA PRO A 134 1.03 18.23 -4.94
C PRO A 134 1.52 19.62 -4.50
N GLU A 135 0.92 20.71 -5.01
CA GLU A 135 1.31 22.10 -4.70
C GLU A 135 0.52 22.73 -3.53
N ASN A 136 -0.46 22.03 -2.96
CA ASN A 136 -1.25 22.50 -1.81
C ASN A 136 -0.66 22.05 -0.46
#